data_AF-A0A0G1A100-F1
#
_entry.id   AF-A0A0G1A100-F1
#
_cell.length_a   1.000
_cell.length_b   1.000
_cell.length_c   1.000
_cell.angle_alpha   90.00
_cell.angle_beta   90.00
_cell.angle_gamma   90.00
#
_symmetry.space_group_name_H-M   'P 1'
#
loop_
_entity.id
_entity.type
_entity.pdbx_description
1 polymer ?
#
loop_
_entity_poly.entity_id
_entity_poly.type
_entity_poly.pdbx_seq_one_letter_code
_entity_poly.pdbx_strand_id
1 'polypeptide(L)'
;MIISPKAAAKAGAYTAGIAYIFCALVVLMAPQVAMTLTEWLMHIVNVDVLLQNIQMTTIGFIAGLVQVMIYTYVAFWIFAVIYNKGTK
;
A
#
# COMPACT_ATOMS: atom_id res chain seq x y z
N MET A 1 -8.92 20.89 15.39
CA MET A 1 -9.55 20.44 14.13
C MET A 1 -9.99 18.99 14.34
N ILE A 2 -11.24 18.62 14.04
CA ILE A 2 -11.73 17.24 14.19
C ILE A 2 -11.86 16.60 12.81
N ILE A 3 -11.21 15.45 12.60
CA ILE A 3 -11.24 14.72 11.32
C ILE A 3 -12.29 13.62 11.40
N SER A 4 -13.16 13.48 10.39
CA SER A 4 -14.11 12.36 10.33
C SER A 4 -13.38 11.04 10.03
N PRO A 5 -13.41 10.03 10.94
CA PRO A 5 -12.63 8.80 10.75
C PRO A 5 -13.02 8.02 9.50
N LYS A 6 -14.31 7.97 9.17
CA LYS A 6 -14.80 7.27 7.97
C LYS A 6 -14.39 7.99 6.69
N ALA A 7 -14.36 9.33 6.70
CA ALA A 7 -13.93 10.11 5.54
C ALA A 7 -12.43 9.94 5.29
N ALA A 8 -11.62 10.03 6.34
CA ALA A 8 -10.17 9.80 6.27
C ALA A 8 -9.84 8.37 5.80
N ALA A 9 -10.53 7.37 6.34
CA ALA A 9 -10.36 5.98 5.95
C ALA A 9 -10.62 5.73 4.46
N LYS A 10 -11.75 6.24 3.93
CA LYS A 10 -12.08 6.13 2.50
C LYS A 10 -11.05 6.86 1.62
N ALA A 11 -10.69 8.08 1.99
CA ALA A 11 -9.71 8.87 1.23
C ALA A 11 -8.34 8.16 1.19
N GLY A 12 -7.88 7.64 2.33
CA GLY A 12 -6.65 6.86 2.43
C GLY A 12 -6.70 5.60 1.56
N ALA A 13 -7.78 4.82 1.66
CA ALA A 13 -7.97 3.61 0.87
C ALA A 13 -7.93 3.86 -0.64
N TYR A 14 -8.66 4.86 -1.13
CA TYR A 14 -8.67 5.18 -2.56
C TYR A 14 -7.33 5.72 -3.04
N THR A 15 -6.68 6.58 -2.25
CA THR A 15 -5.36 7.11 -2.59
C THR A 15 -4.34 5.99 -2.70
N ALA A 16 -4.31 5.07 -1.73
CA ALA A 16 -3.43 3.92 -1.76
C ALA A 16 -3.74 2.94 -2.88
N GLY A 17 -5.03 2.73 -3.21
CA GLY A 17 -5.44 1.91 -4.35
C GLY A 17 -4.94 2.49 -5.68
N ILE A 18 -5.06 3.80 -5.87
CA ILE A 18 -4.53 4.49 -7.07
C ILE A 18 -2.99 4.36 -7.11
N ALA A 19 -2.32 4.63 -5.99
CA ALA A 19 -0.86 4.48 -5.89
C ALA A 19 -0.42 3.05 -6.21
N TYR A 20 -1.13 2.04 -5.71
CA TYR A 20 -0.84 0.62 -6.00
C TYR A 20 -0.91 0.30 -7.50
N ILE A 21 -1.91 0.84 -8.22
CA ILE A 21 -2.01 0.67 -9.69
C ILE A 21 -0.78 1.27 -10.37
N PHE A 22 -0.36 2.47 -9.98
CA PHE A 22 0.87 3.06 -10.50
C PHE A 22 2.12 2.22 -10.17
N CYS A 23 2.23 1.70 -8.95
CA CYS A 23 3.32 0.82 -8.56
C CYS A 23 3.36 -0.45 -9.43
N ALA A 24 2.21 -1.06 -9.73
CA ALA A 24 2.14 -2.22 -10.61
C ALA A 24 2.59 -1.91 -12.04
N LEU A 25 2.26 -0.73 -12.58
CA LEU A 25 2.76 -0.28 -13.88
C LEU A 25 4.28 -0.12 -13.88
N VAL A 26 4.85 0.45 -12.80
CA VAL A 26 6.31 0.56 -12.66
C VAL A 26 6.98 -0.81 -12.63
N VAL A 27 6.41 -1.78 -11.91
CA VAL A 27 6.90 -3.17 -11.89
C VAL A 27 6.91 -3.78 -13.29
N LEU A 28 5.88 -3.52 -14.10
CA LEU A 28 5.81 -4.02 -15.48
C LEU A 28 6.84 -3.38 -16.41
N MET A 29 7.12 -2.08 -16.24
CA MET A 29 8.00 -1.32 -17.13
C MET A 29 9.48 -1.38 -16.73
N ALA A 30 9.77 -1.40 -15.43
CA ALA A 30 11.11 -1.36 -14.88
C ALA A 30 11.24 -2.24 -13.62
N PRO A 31 11.22 -3.59 -13.78
CA PRO A 31 11.24 -4.52 -12.66
C PRO A 31 12.42 -4.29 -11.71
N GLN A 32 13.64 -4.11 -12.24
CA GLN A 32 14.83 -3.87 -11.42
C GLN A 32 14.71 -2.61 -10.55
N VAL A 33 14.15 -1.53 -11.08
CA VAL A 33 13.95 -0.30 -10.30
C VAL A 33 12.92 -0.52 -9.20
N ALA A 34 11.82 -1.20 -9.51
CA ALA A 34 10.81 -1.54 -8.51
C ALA A 34 11.39 -2.41 -7.37
N MET A 35 12.29 -3.33 -7.70
CA MET A 35 12.98 -4.17 -6.72
C MET A 35 13.86 -3.35 -5.76
N THR A 36 14.73 -2.50 -6.29
CA THR A 36 15.61 -1.64 -5.47
C THR A 36 14.78 -0.72 -4.55
N LEU A 37 13.70 -0.13 -5.08
CA LEU A 37 12.82 0.71 -4.27
C LEU A 37 12.12 -0.09 -3.16
N THR A 38 11.69 -1.31 -3.45
CA THR A 38 11.02 -2.17 -2.48
C THR A 38 11.98 -2.63 -1.38
N GLU A 39 13.22 -2.98 -1.74
CA GLU A 39 14.29 -3.32 -0.79
C GLU A 39 14.49 -2.19 0.23
N TRP A 40 14.63 -0.96 -0.26
CA TRP A 40 14.86 0.22 0.59
C TRP A 40 13.65 0.55 1.46
N LEU A 41 12.43 0.48 0.91
CA LEU A 41 11.23 0.91 1.61
C LEU A 41 10.77 -0.12 2.65
N MET A 42 10.82 -1.41 2.30
CA MET A 42 10.28 -2.49 3.13
C MET A 42 11.31 -3.11 4.07
N HIS A 43 12.54 -2.59 4.10
CA HIS A 43 13.65 -3.11 4.90
C HIS A 43 13.88 -4.62 4.68
N ILE A 44 13.66 -5.10 3.45
CA ILE A 44 13.80 -6.52 3.11
C ILE A 44 15.28 -6.79 2.83
N VAL A 45 15.90 -7.59 3.69
CA VAL A 45 17.36 -7.88 3.64
C VAL A 45 17.77 -8.86 2.54
N ASN A 46 16.82 -9.54 1.88
CA ASN A 46 17.14 -10.52 0.84
C ASN A 46 15.97 -10.75 -0.12
N VAL A 47 15.87 -9.90 -1.15
CA VAL A 47 14.78 -9.97 -2.13
C VAL A 47 14.97 -11.09 -3.16
N ASP A 48 16.20 -11.53 -3.39
CA ASP A 48 16.52 -12.58 -4.37
C ASP A 48 15.87 -13.94 -4.03
N VAL A 49 15.74 -14.26 -2.73
CA VAL A 49 15.10 -15.50 -2.27
C VAL A 49 13.58 -15.50 -2.50
N LEU A 50 12.97 -14.31 -2.50
CA LEU A 50 11.54 -14.14 -2.76
C LEU A 50 11.21 -14.23 -4.26
N LEU A 51 12.19 -14.05 -5.15
CA LEU A 51 11.95 -13.78 -6.57
C LEU A 51 12.05 -14.98 -7.51
N GLN A 52 12.59 -16.12 -7.09
CA GLN A 52 12.86 -17.21 -8.04
C GLN A 52 11.61 -17.79 -8.73
N ASN A 53 10.38 -17.44 -8.31
CA ASN A 53 9.14 -17.92 -8.93
C ASN A 53 7.94 -16.94 -8.88
N ILE A 54 8.11 -15.66 -8.53
CA ILE A 54 6.96 -14.76 -8.39
C ILE A 54 6.75 -13.95 -9.68
N GLN A 55 5.82 -14.40 -10.51
CA GLN A 55 5.29 -13.61 -11.63
C GLN A 55 4.08 -12.79 -11.17
N MET A 56 3.93 -11.58 -11.68
CA MET A 56 2.74 -10.77 -11.43
C MET A 56 1.54 -11.39 -12.17
N THR A 57 0.67 -12.06 -11.43
CA THR A 57 -0.57 -12.65 -11.98
C THR A 57 -1.73 -11.68 -11.83
N THR A 58 -2.73 -11.77 -12.71
CA THR A 58 -3.95 -10.95 -12.62
C THR A 58 -4.66 -11.15 -11.29
N ILE A 59 -4.72 -12.39 -10.80
CA ILE A 59 -5.32 -12.72 -9.49
C ILE A 59 -4.52 -12.09 -8.36
N GLY A 60 -3.19 -12.21 -8.39
CA GLY A 60 -2.30 -11.61 -7.39
C GLY A 60 -2.41 -10.09 -7.35
N PHE A 61 -2.53 -9.44 -8.52
CA PHE A 61 -2.75 -7.99 -8.61
C PHE A 61 -4.08 -7.57 -7.99
N ILE A 62 -5.19 -8.23 -8.33
CA ILE A 62 -6.51 -7.89 -7.77
C ILE A 62 -6.54 -8.13 -6.26
N ALA A 63 -6.01 -9.26 -5.80
CA ALA A 63 -5.91 -9.56 -4.38
C ALA A 63 -5.07 -8.52 -3.63
N GLY A 64 -3.91 -8.15 -4.17
CA GLY A 64 -3.05 -7.11 -3.61
C GLY A 64 -3.70 -5.73 -3.57
N LEU A 65 -4.44 -5.34 -4.61
CA LEU A 65 -5.19 -4.08 -4.66
C LEU A 65 -6.25 -4.02 -3.55
N VAL A 66 -7.05 -5.07 -3.42
CA VAL A 66 -8.08 -5.16 -2.36
C VAL A 66 -7.42 -5.13 -0.97
N GLN A 67 -6.33 -5.87 -0.79
CA GLN A 67 -5.59 -5.91 0.46
C GLN A 67 -5.05 -4.54 0.86
N VAL A 68 -4.40 -3.82 -0.06
CA VAL A 68 -3.90 -2.45 0.17
C VAL A 68 -5.04 -1.52 0.56
N MET A 69 -6.15 -1.54 -0.18
CA MET A 69 -7.30 -0.70 0.13
C MET A 69 -7.86 -0.96 1.54
N ILE A 70 -7.99 -2.23 1.93
CA ILE A 70 -8.49 -2.60 3.28
C ILE A 70 -7.50 -2.16 4.36
N TYR A 71 -6.21 -2.43 4.17
CA TYR A 71 -5.20 -2.10 5.18
C TYR A 71 -5.07 -0.60 5.38
N THR A 72 -5.04 0.18 4.29
CA THR A 72 -4.99 1.63 4.39
C THR A 72 -6.28 2.22 4.96
N TYR A 73 -7.45 1.65 4.62
CA TYR A 73 -8.71 2.05 5.25
C TYR A 73 -8.62 1.95 6.78
N VAL A 74 -8.18 0.79 7.28
CA VAL A 74 -8.03 0.54 8.71
C VAL A 74 -6.98 1.48 9.32
N ALA A 75 -5.81 1.62 8.69
CA ALA A 75 -4.75 2.49 9.18
C ALA A 75 -5.20 3.96 9.31
N PHE A 76 -5.87 4.51 8.30
CA PHE A 76 -6.35 5.90 8.33
C PHE A 76 -7.53 6.09 9.29
N TRP A 77 -8.37 5.07 9.46
CA TRP A 77 -9.41 5.10 10.50
C TRP A 77 -8.79 5.19 11.89
N ILE A 78 -7.80 4.32 12.19
CA ILE A 78 -7.07 4.31 13.46
C ILE A 78 -6.38 5.67 13.66
N PHE A 79 -5.68 6.17 12.65
CA PHE A 79 -5.01 7.47 12.69
C PHE A 79 -5.98 8.60 13.07
N ALA A 80 -7.13 8.67 12.40
CA ALA A 80 -8.12 9.71 12.69
C ALA A 80 -8.69 9.61 14.12
N VAL A 81 -8.89 8.39 14.64
CA VAL A 81 -9.32 8.19 16.03
C VAL A 81 -8.25 8.66 17.02
N ILE A 82 -6.99 8.29 16.80
CA ILE A 82 -5.86 8.68 17.66
C ILE A 82 -5.66 10.19 17.61
N TYR A 83 -5.62 10.78 16.41
CA TYR A 83 -5.48 12.22 16.22
C TYR A 83 -6.56 13.00 16.98
N ASN A 84 -7.82 12.63 16.79
CA ASN A 84 -8.94 13.28 17.48
C ASN A 84 -8.89 13.11 19.00
N LYS A 85 -8.25 12.05 19.53
CA LYS A 85 -8.05 11.90 20.98
C LYS A 85 -6.90 12.77 21.50
N GLY A 86 -5.82 12.91 20.73
CA GLY A 86 -4.65 13.70 21.13
C GLY A 86 -4.82 15.20 20.93
N THR A 87 -5.78 15.65 20.12
CA THR A 87 -6.08 17.07 19.89
C THR A 87 -7.35 17.56 20.59
N LYS A 88 -7.95 16.72 21.44
CA LYS A 88 -9.01 17.11 22.37
C LYS A 88 -8.38 17.51 23.68
#